data_AF-A0A7X7IIV3-F1
#
_entry.id   AF-A0A7X7IIV3-F1
#
_cell.length_a   1.000
_cell.length_b   1.000
_cell.length_c   1.000
_cell.angle_alpha   90.00
_cell.angle_beta   90.00
_cell.angle_gamma   90.00
#
_symmetry.space_group_name_H-M   'P 1'
#
loop_
_entity.id
_entity.type
_entity.pdbx_description
1 polymer ?
#
loop_
_entity_poly.entity_id
_entity_poly.type
_entity_poly.pdbx_seq_one_letter_code
_entity_poly.pdbx_strand_id
1 'polypeptide(L)' 'MKEISYLGVTEHPIDEDTRVVVLINYSPDRMKARFTLSSSWQIDSVWHGEAPDQKQGQLFCDIPANDAVVATIKRVS' A
#
# COMPACT_ATOMS: atom_id res chain seq x y z
N MET A 1 -18.65 19.94 -2.48
CA MET A 1 -17.23 19.78 -2.87
C MET A 1 -16.95 18.30 -2.98
N LYS A 2 -16.39 17.83 -4.10
CA LYS A 2 -15.97 16.42 -4.26
C LYS A 2 -14.59 16.29 -3.63
N GLU A 3 -14.43 15.43 -2.63
CA GLU A 3 -13.09 15.11 -2.12
C GLU A 3 -12.29 14.47 -3.26
N ILE A 4 -11.18 15.10 -3.62
CA ILE A 4 -10.20 14.51 -4.52
C ILE A 4 -9.31 13.65 -3.64
N SER A 5 -9.40 12.33 -3.79
CA SER A 5 -8.43 11.42 -3.16
C SER A 5 -7.08 11.62 -3.81
N TYR A 6 -6.11 12.13 -3.05
CA TYR A 6 -4.71 12.25 -3.48
C TYR A 6 -3.94 10.93 -3.40
N LEU A 7 -4.63 9.83 -3.11
CA LEU A 7 -4.03 8.53 -2.92
C LEU A 7 -4.22 7.66 -4.17
N GLY A 8 -3.12 7.30 -4.82
CA GLY A 8 -3.07 6.32 -5.90
C GLY A 8 -2.76 4.93 -5.38
N VAL A 9 -3.40 3.92 -5.95
CA VAL A 9 -3.10 2.51 -5.70
C VAL A 9 -2.95 1.80 -7.03
N THR A 10 -1.86 1.08 -7.22
CA THR A 10 -1.68 0.17 -8.37
C THR A 10 -1.14 -1.17 -7.91
N GLU A 11 -1.52 -2.23 -8.62
CA GLU A 11 -1.08 -3.60 -8.35
C GLU A 11 -0.52 -4.21 -9.63
N HIS A 12 0.59 -4.93 -9.51
CA HIS A 12 1.27 -5.57 -10.63
C HIS A 12 1.62 -7.01 -10.25
N PRO A 13 1.13 -8.04 -10.97
CA PRO A 13 1.50 -9.42 -10.69
C PRO A 13 2.98 -9.65 -10.99
N ILE A 14 3.68 -10.33 -10.08
CA ILE A 14 5.00 -10.94 -10.36
C ILE A 14 4.77 -12.37 -10.83
N ASP A 15 3.90 -13.11 -10.13
CA ASP A 15 3.46 -14.47 -10.43
C ASP A 15 2.02 -14.71 -9.90
N GLU A 16 1.58 -15.96 -9.79
CA GLU A 16 0.22 -16.32 -9.35
C GLU A 16 -0.07 -15.95 -7.88
N ASP A 17 0.96 -15.97 -7.03
CA ASP A 17 0.87 -15.81 -5.59
C ASP A 17 1.58 -14.56 -5.06
N THR A 18 2.21 -13.78 -5.94
CA THR A 18 3.00 -12.59 -5.58
C THR A 18 2.60 -11.39 -6.43
N ARG A 19 2.39 -10.24 -5.77
CA ARG A 19 2.10 -8.96 -6.44
C ARG A 19 2.94 -7.84 -5.86
N VAL A 20 3.36 -6.90 -6.68
CA VAL A 20 3.82 -5.59 -6.22
C VAL A 20 2.61 -4.69 -6.04
N VAL A 21 2.54 -4.02 -4.90
CA VAL A 21 1.59 -2.94 -4.62
C VAL A 21 2.34 -1.63 -4.51
N VAL A 22 1.80 -0.60 -5.16
CA VAL A 22 2.35 0.77 -5.11
C VAL A 22 1.26 1.69 -4.59
N LEU A 23 1.53 2.31 -3.44
CA LEU A 23 0.66 3.27 -2.76
C LEU A 23 1.29 4.65 -2.89
N ILE A 24 0.66 5.56 -3.64
CA ILE A 24 1.25 6.84 -4.01
C ILE A 24 0.47 7.96 -3.36
N ASN A 25 1.18 8.83 -2.64
CA ASN A 25 0.64 10.09 -2.17
C ASN A 25 0.95 11.19 -3.20
N TYR A 26 -0.06 11.64 -3.95
CA TYR A 26 0.04 12.77 -4.87
C TYR A 26 -0.18 14.14 -4.20
N SER A 27 -0.39 14.17 -2.88
CA SER A 27 -0.55 15.40 -2.12
C SER A 27 0.80 16.05 -1.84
N PRO A 28 0.89 17.39 -1.81
CA PRO A 28 2.04 18.10 -1.26
C PRO A 28 2.18 17.95 0.26
N ASP A 29 1.20 17.32 0.92
CA ASP A 29 1.21 17.05 2.37
C ASP A 29 1.41 15.56 2.66
N ARG A 30 1.99 15.24 3.83
CA ARG A 30 2.09 13.86 4.34
C ARG A 30 0.69 13.27 4.55
N MET A 31 0.49 12.02 4.16
CA MET A 31 -0.80 11.34 4.26
C MET A 31 -0.71 10.09 5.12
N LYS A 32 -1.69 9.92 6.02
CA LYS A 32 -1.96 8.65 6.68
C LYS A 32 -3.10 7.97 5.97
N ALA A 33 -2.86 6.77 5.47
CA ALA A 33 -3.80 6.01 4.68
C ALA A 33 -4.07 4.64 5.32
N ARG A 34 -5.30 4.18 5.15
CA ARG A 34 -5.72 2.85 5.60
C ARG A 34 -6.21 2.06 4.39
N PHE A 35 -5.63 0.87 4.21
CA PHE A 35 -6.00 -0.05 3.15
C PHE A 35 -6.46 -1.37 3.76
N THR A 36 -7.46 -2.00 3.13
CA THR A 36 -7.86 -3.36 3.47
C THR A 36 -7.11 -4.30 2.55
N LEU A 37 -6.32 -5.21 3.13
CA LEU A 37 -5.74 -6.31 2.40
C LEU A 37 -6.69 -7.51 2.51
N SER A 38 -6.98 -8.18 1.39
CA SER A 38 -7.78 -9.41 1.42
C SER A 38 -7.12 -10.45 2.34
N SER A 39 -7.92 -11.25 3.04
CA SER A 39 -7.43 -12.21 4.04
C SER A 39 -6.50 -13.28 3.48
N SER A 40 -6.51 -13.49 2.16
CA SER A 40 -5.60 -14.39 1.48
C SER A 40 -4.25 -13.76 1.15
N TRP A 41 -3.97 -12.51 1.52
CA TRP A 41 -2.72 -11.83 1.21
C TRP A 41 -2.07 -11.23 2.47
N GLN A 42 -0.75 -11.18 2.49
CA GLN A 42 0.05 -10.51 3.51
C GLN A 42 1.19 -9.71 2.87
N ILE A 43 1.70 -8.69 3.58
CA ILE A 43 2.92 -8.01 3.19
C ILE A 43 4.08 -9.01 3.29
N ASP A 44 4.92 -9.05 2.25
CA ASP A 44 6.07 -9.93 2.15
C ASP A 44 7.37 -9.13 2.31
N SER A 45 7.56 -8.08 1.50
CA SER A 45 8.72 -7.19 1.60
C SER A 45 8.36 -5.75 1.24
N VAL A 46 9.15 -4.77 1.71
CA VAL A 46 9.00 -3.36 1.37
C VAL A 46 10.26 -2.92 0.63
N TRP A 47 10.09 -2.38 -0.57
CA TRP A 47 11.18 -1.97 -1.45
C TRP A 47 11.45 -0.46 -1.34
N HIS A 48 10.42 0.33 -1.05
CA HIS A 48 10.53 1.78 -0.89
C HIS A 48 9.46 2.29 0.07
N GLY A 49 9.79 3.36 0.81
CA GLY A 49 8.92 3.99 1.79
C GLY A 49 8.92 3.32 3.18
N GLU A 50 8.07 3.82 4.06
CA GLU A 50 7.90 3.28 5.41
C GLU A 50 7.08 1.97 5.37
N ALA A 51 7.50 0.98 6.15
CA ALA A 51 6.80 -0.30 6.21
C ALA A 51 5.40 -0.12 6.83
N PRO A 52 4.33 -0.62 6.20
CA PRO A 52 2.99 -0.48 6.75
C PRO A 52 2.83 -1.26 8.06
N ASP A 53 2.15 -0.65 9.02
CA ASP A 53 1.65 -1.37 10.18
C ASP A 53 0.50 -2.28 9.76
N GLN A 54 0.63 -3.60 9.93
CA GLN A 54 -0.44 -4.56 9.63
C GLN A 54 -1.16 -5.01 10.90
N LYS A 55 -2.47 -4.73 10.98
CA LYS A 55 -3.33 -5.16 12.10
C LYS A 55 -4.67 -5.64 11.58
N GLN A 56 -5.03 -6.90 11.86
CA GLN A 56 -6.35 -7.48 11.52
C GLN A 56 -6.76 -7.31 10.04
N GLY A 57 -5.84 -7.54 9.09
CA GLY A 57 -6.10 -7.37 7.65
C GLY A 57 -6.17 -5.91 7.17
N GLN A 58 -5.90 -4.95 8.05
CA GLN A 58 -5.73 -3.54 7.71
C GLN A 58 -4.25 -3.19 7.62
N LEU A 59 -3.88 -2.42 6.61
CA LEU A 59 -2.58 -1.79 6.45
C LEU A 59 -2.72 -0.31 6.78
N PHE A 60 -1.90 0.17 7.70
CA PHE A 60 -1.79 1.58 8.05
C PHE A 60 -0.46 2.10 7.49
N CYS A 61 -0.55 3.01 6.51
CA CYS A 61 0.59 3.58 5.83
C CYS A 61 0.73 5.05 6.21
N ASP A 62 1.95 5.49 6.51
CA ASP A 62 2.32 6.90 6.61
C ASP A 62 3.20 7.22 5.40
N ILE A 63 2.65 7.97 4.44
CA ILE A 63 3.29 8.23 3.14
C ILE A 63 3.67 9.71 3.09
N PRO A 64 4.97 10.05 2.98
CA PRO A 64 5.41 11.43 2.83
C PRO A 64 4.78 12.14 1.63
N ALA A 65 4.85 13.47 1.63
CA ALA A 65 4.37 14.30 0.54
C ALA A 65 5.02 13.92 -0.80
N ASN A 66 4.21 13.75 -1.84
CA ASN A 66 4.66 13.39 -3.19
C ASN A 66 5.54 12.12 -3.25
N ASP A 67 5.34 11.18 -2.33
CA ASP A 67 6.14 9.96 -2.21
C ASP A 67 5.24 8.71 -2.29
N ALA A 68 5.84 7.53 -2.22
CA ALA A 68 5.15 6.26 -2.33
C ALA A 68 5.65 5.21 -1.33
N VAL A 69 4.83 4.18 -1.13
CA VAL A 69 5.24 2.89 -0.56
C VAL A 69 5.17 1.85 -1.68
N VAL A 70 6.27 1.13 -1.88
CA VAL A 70 6.36 0.00 -2.82
C VAL A 70 6.63 -1.25 -2.01
N ALA A 71 5.75 -2.24 -2.11
CA ALA A 71 5.86 -3.48 -1.36
C ALA A 71 5.47 -4.69 -2.21
N THR A 72 6.01 -5.86 -1.90
CA THR A 72 5.44 -7.14 -2.34
C THR A 72 4.39 -7.59 -1.34
N ILE A 73 3.29 -8.12 -1.86
CA ILE A 73 2.34 -8.94 -1.12
C ILE A 73 2.38 -10.37 -1.66
N LYS A 74 2.22 -11.31 -0.73
CA LYS A 74 2.21 -12.74 -1.01
C LYS A 74 0.89 -13.35 -0.58
N ARG A 75 0.40 -14.33 -1.32
CA ARG A 75 -0.75 -15.12 -0.92
C ARG A 75 -0.41 -16.01 0.27
N VAL A 76 -1.23 -15.96 1.32
CA VAL A 76 -1.18 -16.87 2.48
C VAL A 76 -2.16 -18.02 2.24
N SER A 77 -1.63 -19.24 2.40
CA SER A 77 -2.35 -20.51 2.28
C SER A 77 -3.26 -20.76 3.47
#